data_AF-A0A847X6B4-F1
#
_entry.id   AF-A0A847X6B4-F1
#
_cell.length_a   1.000
_cell.length_b   1.000
_cell.length_c   1.000
_cell.angle_alpha   90.00
_cell.angle_beta   90.00
_cell.angle_gamma   90.00
#
_symmetry.space_group_name_H-M   'P 1'
#
loop_
_entity.id
_entity.type
_entity.pdbx_description
1 polymer ?
#
loop_
_entity_poly.entity_id
_entity_poly.type
_entity_poly.pdbx_seq_one_letter_code
_entity_poly.pdbx_strand_id
1 'polypeptide(L)'
;MSQYNIEGVNYKGKAEIEVYEKLSHQIIKLCEGEGYTQISTPNFEDYELYRGNTKIDRDKMVKTIDSSGRILVLRPDATIPITKMAANREIDPEKILKYCYATTIFREYRSRNEKGRDFLQTGVEYFGDASAKCDAEIIALAITVVKELGFKTIQVDIGNVNYLEGLFDALDLRDEIKMRIRCLIESRNLGDLEFYLDEIEISDEYKQMLLAFPNLFGSYDRCMKEAEEYVLNDKMSEALERIREIYKYLADRDLHSYIKLDMAFTSNLNYYSGMVFNLYAGSAHTSVLSGGRYDHLSEQFGIKRPACGFGMNLNLVIDYIKEDQKDEVVHIALAKGRVAKETMKCFAACGIEFPEYSKESRKLLFLDKTEKIEVIFVKSPDVPVYVQSGAADLGVVGKDVLNEADYEAYELMNLNIGKCMMATAKIKGEEIDYNRKIIIGTKYPKTAKEYFDGLGVSTEIIKLNGSVELGPIVGLSDIIVDIVETGDTLRENGLEVGDNIMEIGSRLICNKVALKTKRDEIEDIIG
;
A
#
# COMPACT_ATOMS: atom_id res chain seq x y z
N MET A 1 27.79 24.39 2.65
CA MET A 1 26.34 24.63 2.51
C MET A 1 25.48 23.38 2.75
N SER A 2 26.05 22.18 2.97
CA SER A 2 25.28 20.94 3.14
C SER A 2 24.87 20.59 4.59
N GLN A 3 25.24 21.41 5.59
CA GLN A 3 25.09 21.04 7.01
C GLN A 3 23.68 21.31 7.58
N TYR A 4 22.79 21.94 6.81
CA TYR A 4 21.46 22.36 7.27
C TYR A 4 20.30 21.80 6.43
N ASN A 5 20.56 20.89 5.49
CA ASN A 5 19.50 20.27 4.71
C ASN A 5 18.83 19.16 5.52
N ILE A 6 17.52 19.29 5.73
CA ILE A 6 16.70 18.23 6.32
C ILE A 6 16.29 17.30 5.19
N GLU A 7 16.52 16.00 5.35
CA GLU A 7 16.08 14.99 4.39
C GLU A 7 14.57 15.08 4.14
N GLY A 8 14.19 15.15 2.87
CA GLY A 8 12.80 15.27 2.43
C GLY A 8 12.18 16.67 2.58
N VAL A 9 12.98 17.71 2.83
CA VAL A 9 12.52 19.10 2.82
C VAL A 9 13.27 19.86 1.73
N ASN A 10 12.56 20.23 0.66
CA ASN A 10 13.16 20.71 -0.58
C ASN A 10 12.93 22.22 -0.77
N TYR A 11 13.94 22.91 -1.29
CA TYR A 11 13.82 24.30 -1.72
C TYR A 11 13.09 24.37 -3.06
N LYS A 12 12.05 25.21 -3.13
CA LYS A 12 11.28 25.42 -4.36
C LYS A 12 11.75 26.66 -5.10
N GLY A 13 11.99 26.51 -6.40
CA GLY A 13 12.36 27.62 -7.28
C GLY A 13 11.16 28.46 -7.72
N LYS A 14 11.39 29.64 -8.30
CA LYS A 14 10.32 30.53 -8.80
C LYS A 14 9.35 29.82 -9.75
N ALA A 15 9.87 29.13 -10.77
CA ALA A 15 9.06 28.46 -11.78
C ALA A 15 8.17 27.36 -11.17
N GLU A 16 8.67 26.68 -10.13
CA GLU A 16 7.91 25.69 -9.40
C GLU A 16 6.77 26.34 -8.62
N ILE A 17 7.06 27.38 -7.82
CA ILE A 17 6.05 28.13 -7.06
C ILE A 17 4.92 28.65 -7.97
N GLU A 18 5.26 29.23 -9.13
CA GLU A 18 4.27 29.72 -10.09
C GLU A 18 3.31 28.62 -10.57
N VAL A 19 3.79 27.38 -10.73
CA VAL A 19 2.95 26.23 -11.08
C VAL A 19 2.03 25.85 -9.89
N TYR A 20 2.57 25.75 -8.68
CA TYR A 20 1.77 25.44 -7.49
C TYR A 20 0.63 26.45 -7.28
N GLU A 21 0.93 27.75 -7.37
CA GLU A 21 -0.06 28.83 -7.20
C GLU A 21 -1.14 28.78 -8.29
N LYS A 22 -0.73 28.61 -9.55
CA LYS A 22 -1.67 28.52 -10.68
C LYS A 22 -2.64 27.35 -10.52
N LEU A 23 -2.11 26.15 -10.26
CA LEU A 23 -2.95 24.95 -10.12
C LEU A 23 -3.84 25.03 -8.88
N SER A 24 -3.31 25.50 -7.75
CA SER A 24 -4.10 25.70 -6.53
C SER A 24 -5.25 26.66 -6.77
N HIS A 25 -5.00 27.79 -7.43
CA HIS A 25 -6.03 28.78 -7.76
C HIS A 25 -7.09 28.21 -8.69
N GLN A 26 -6.70 27.42 -9.70
CA GLN A 26 -7.62 26.74 -10.61
C GLN A 26 -8.53 25.76 -9.84
N ILE A 27 -7.96 24.93 -8.97
CA ILE A 27 -8.72 23.95 -8.17
C ILE A 27 -9.72 24.64 -7.26
N ILE A 28 -9.28 25.67 -6.52
CA ILE A 28 -10.16 26.40 -5.59
C ILE A 28 -11.32 27.04 -6.36
N LYS A 29 -11.05 27.68 -7.51
CA LYS A 29 -12.09 28.31 -8.33
C LYS A 29 -13.12 27.30 -8.85
N LEU A 30 -12.69 26.09 -9.21
CA LEU A 30 -13.60 25.00 -9.59
C LEU A 30 -14.50 24.60 -8.41
N CYS A 31 -13.91 24.40 -7.23
CA CYS A 31 -14.68 24.05 -6.03
C CYS A 31 -15.67 25.17 -5.62
N GLU A 32 -15.27 26.43 -5.71
CA GLU A 32 -16.16 27.57 -5.46
C GLU A 32 -17.34 27.63 -6.44
N GLY A 33 -17.11 27.24 -7.70
CA GLY A 33 -18.16 27.09 -8.71
C GLY A 33 -19.23 26.06 -8.32
N GLU A 34 -18.85 25.03 -7.57
CA GLU A 34 -19.75 23.99 -7.03
C GLU A 34 -20.32 24.36 -5.64
N GLY A 35 -20.12 25.60 -5.18
CA GLY A 35 -20.67 26.12 -3.92
C GLY A 35 -19.84 25.80 -2.68
N TYR A 36 -18.58 25.38 -2.83
CA TYR A 36 -17.67 25.23 -1.69
C TYR A 36 -17.09 26.58 -1.27
N THR A 37 -16.91 26.77 0.04
CA THR A 37 -16.27 27.97 0.59
C THR A 37 -14.81 27.68 0.91
N GLN A 38 -13.89 28.51 0.39
CA GLN A 38 -12.48 28.40 0.73
C GLN A 38 -12.23 28.74 2.21
N ILE A 39 -11.51 27.87 2.90
CA ILE A 39 -11.13 28.06 4.30
C ILE A 39 -9.64 27.74 4.53
N SER A 40 -9.15 28.13 5.70
CA SER A 40 -7.81 27.82 6.17
C SER A 40 -7.84 27.52 7.67
N THR A 41 -7.02 26.58 8.10
CA THR A 41 -6.84 26.18 9.50
C THR A 41 -5.41 26.51 9.96
N PRO A 42 -5.14 26.55 11.26
CA PRO A 42 -3.77 26.72 11.77
C PRO A 42 -2.81 25.64 11.28
N ASN A 43 -1.52 25.98 11.15
CA ASN A 43 -0.46 25.02 10.80
C ASN A 43 -0.10 24.09 11.97
N PHE A 44 -0.33 24.55 13.20
CA PHE A 44 -0.08 23.81 14.44
C PHE A 44 -1.39 23.40 15.06
N GLU A 45 -1.46 22.16 15.52
CA GLU A 45 -2.57 21.64 16.32
C GLU A 45 -2.03 20.98 17.59
N ASP A 46 -2.91 20.83 18.58
CA ASP A 46 -2.59 20.07 19.78
C ASP A 46 -2.36 18.59 19.41
N TYR A 47 -1.30 17.96 19.93
CA TYR A 47 -1.03 16.54 19.68
C TYR A 47 -2.18 15.63 20.12
N GLU A 48 -2.95 16.09 21.10
CA GLU A 48 -4.10 15.40 21.67
C GLU A 48 -5.29 15.37 20.71
N LEU A 49 -5.33 16.27 19.72
CA LEU A 49 -6.35 16.29 18.67
C LEU A 49 -6.37 15.01 17.84
N TYR A 50 -5.23 14.32 17.73
CA TYR A 50 -5.07 13.12 16.92
C TYR A 50 -5.13 11.83 17.77
N ARG A 51 -5.84 11.88 18.90
CA ARG A 51 -6.14 10.68 19.70
C ARG A 51 -7.28 9.89 19.05
N GLY A 52 -7.19 8.55 19.12
CA GLY A 52 -8.23 7.65 18.60
C GLY A 52 -7.96 7.18 17.17
N ASN A 53 -9.04 6.82 16.47
CA ASN A 53 -8.98 6.24 15.14
C ASN A 53 -8.77 7.33 14.08
N THR A 54 -7.51 7.69 13.85
CA THR A 54 -7.13 8.61 12.77
C THR A 54 -6.47 7.84 11.63
N LYS A 55 -6.52 8.41 10.43
CA LYS A 55 -5.79 7.91 9.25
C LYS A 55 -4.26 8.00 9.40
N ILE A 56 -3.75 8.58 10.49
CA ILE A 56 -2.34 8.99 10.61
C ILE A 56 -1.70 8.36 11.84
N ASP A 57 -0.62 7.64 11.57
CA ASP A 57 0.27 7.12 12.60
C ASP A 57 0.90 8.27 13.41
N ARG A 58 0.60 8.29 14.71
CA ARG A 58 1.06 9.31 15.65
C ARG A 58 2.58 9.31 15.82
N ASP A 59 3.25 8.19 15.54
CA ASP A 59 4.71 8.10 15.64
C ASP A 59 5.42 8.73 14.44
N LYS A 60 4.70 8.90 13.32
CA LYS A 60 5.20 9.54 12.09
C LYS A 60 4.93 11.04 12.01
N MET A 61 4.24 11.62 13.00
CA MET A 61 3.91 13.06 13.02
C MET A 61 5.13 13.93 13.36
N VAL A 62 5.21 15.11 12.75
CA VAL A 62 6.21 16.12 13.11
C VAL A 62 5.77 16.84 14.39
N LYS A 63 6.44 16.52 15.51
CA LYS A 63 6.14 17.01 16.86
C LYS A 63 7.04 18.20 17.22
N THR A 64 6.50 19.15 17.95
CA THR A 64 7.25 20.25 18.59
C THR A 64 6.67 20.54 19.97
N ILE A 65 7.37 21.36 20.76
CA ILE A 65 6.94 21.72 22.12
C ILE A 65 6.85 23.24 22.20
N ASP A 66 5.72 23.75 22.68
CA ASP A 66 5.53 25.19 22.87
C ASP A 66 6.24 25.71 24.13
N SER A 67 6.27 27.03 24.32
CA SER A 67 6.91 27.65 25.49
C SER A 67 6.28 27.28 26.84
N SER A 68 5.09 26.68 26.84
CA SER A 68 4.40 26.19 28.04
C SER A 68 4.65 24.70 28.32
N GLY A 69 5.40 24.02 27.46
CA GLY A 69 5.67 22.58 27.58
C GLY A 69 4.60 21.68 26.94
N ARG A 70 3.62 22.25 26.23
CA ARG A 70 2.61 21.45 25.52
C ARG A 70 3.18 20.90 24.22
N ILE A 71 2.84 19.64 23.93
CA ILE A 71 3.24 18.98 22.69
C ILE A 71 2.27 19.41 21.59
N LEU A 72 2.82 20.05 20.56
CA LEU A 72 2.11 20.41 19.34
C LEU A 72 2.55 19.51 18.19
N VAL A 73 1.71 19.43 17.18
CA VAL A 73 2.07 18.83 15.89
C VAL A 73 1.89 19.84 14.77
N LEU A 74 2.76 19.77 13.77
CA LEU A 74 2.44 20.33 12.47
C LEU A 74 1.35 19.45 11.84
N ARG A 75 0.27 20.06 11.33
CA ARG A 75 -0.90 19.32 10.86
C ARG A 75 -0.51 18.22 9.83
N PRO A 76 -0.84 16.95 10.10
CA PRO A 76 -0.52 15.85 9.20
C PRO A 76 -1.69 15.52 8.24
N ASP A 77 -2.86 16.13 8.43
CA ASP A 77 -3.98 16.22 7.48
C ASP A 77 -4.75 17.54 7.65
N ALA A 78 -5.65 17.81 6.70
CA ALA A 78 -6.56 18.96 6.75
C ALA A 78 -7.92 18.61 7.34
N THR A 79 -8.38 17.38 7.20
CA THR A 79 -9.76 16.95 7.49
C THR A 79 -10.10 17.06 8.97
N ILE A 80 -9.22 16.63 9.89
CA ILE A 80 -9.45 16.71 11.35
C ILE A 80 -9.56 18.18 11.81
N PRO A 81 -8.59 19.08 11.49
CA PRO A 81 -8.73 20.51 11.78
C PRO A 81 -9.99 21.16 11.20
N ILE A 82 -10.36 20.80 9.97
CA ILE A 82 -11.56 21.35 9.31
C ILE A 82 -12.84 20.85 9.99
N THR A 83 -12.88 19.57 10.38
CA THR A 83 -14.02 18.99 11.11
C THR A 83 -14.19 19.67 12.47
N LYS A 84 -13.09 19.91 13.20
CA LYS A 84 -13.09 20.70 14.45
C LYS A 84 -13.62 22.12 14.22
N MET A 85 -13.17 22.78 13.15
CA MET A 85 -13.65 24.12 12.79
C MET A 85 -15.16 24.11 12.48
N ALA A 86 -15.62 23.14 11.69
CA ALA A 86 -17.02 23.00 11.31
C ALA A 86 -17.93 22.78 12.54
N ALA A 87 -17.55 21.84 13.41
CA ALA A 87 -18.27 21.54 14.65
C ALA A 87 -18.36 22.75 15.61
N ASN A 88 -17.32 23.57 15.68
CA ASN A 88 -17.29 24.74 16.55
C ASN A 88 -18.07 25.95 15.97
N ARG A 89 -18.19 26.04 14.65
CA ARG A 89 -18.87 27.17 13.98
C ARG A 89 -20.36 26.95 13.82
N GLU A 90 -20.78 25.69 13.70
CA GLU A 90 -22.17 25.33 13.47
C GLU A 90 -22.53 24.11 14.30
N ILE A 91 -23.54 24.28 15.15
CA ILE A 91 -23.95 23.26 16.12
C ILE A 91 -25.09 22.39 15.59
N ASP A 92 -25.80 22.83 14.54
CA ASP A 92 -26.86 22.05 13.90
C ASP A 92 -26.27 20.92 13.03
N PRO A 93 -26.40 19.64 13.41
CA PRO A 93 -25.80 18.52 12.68
C PRO A 93 -26.35 18.33 11.26
N GLU A 94 -27.58 18.80 10.99
CA GLU A 94 -28.24 18.68 9.69
C GLU A 94 -27.82 19.82 8.74
N LYS A 95 -27.13 20.85 9.25
CA LYS A 95 -26.70 21.97 8.42
C LYS A 95 -25.66 21.53 7.39
N ILE A 96 -25.97 21.75 6.12
CA ILE A 96 -25.04 21.52 5.02
C ILE A 96 -23.88 22.53 5.07
N LEU A 97 -22.65 22.02 5.10
CA LEU A 97 -21.42 22.81 5.02
C LEU A 97 -20.50 22.23 3.95
N LYS A 98 -20.06 23.08 3.01
CA LYS A 98 -19.14 22.71 1.93
C LYS A 98 -17.88 23.57 2.01
N TYR A 99 -16.74 22.95 2.30
CA TYR A 99 -15.46 23.64 2.44
C TYR A 99 -14.42 23.14 1.45
N CYS A 100 -13.65 24.03 0.83
CA CYS A 100 -12.48 23.70 0.04
C CYS A 100 -11.22 24.31 0.65
N TYR A 101 -10.06 23.72 0.37
CA TYR A 101 -8.78 24.15 0.95
C TYR A 101 -7.61 23.88 0.01
N ALA A 102 -6.55 24.67 0.19
CA ALA A 102 -5.23 24.47 -0.37
C ALA A 102 -4.21 24.78 0.73
N THR A 103 -3.51 23.77 1.22
CA THR A 103 -2.77 23.88 2.48
C THR A 103 -1.59 22.93 2.58
N THR A 104 -0.51 23.34 3.24
CA THR A 104 0.65 22.46 3.45
C THR A 104 0.36 21.45 4.54
N ILE A 105 0.67 20.19 4.25
CA ILE A 105 0.57 19.03 5.14
C ILE A 105 1.97 18.49 5.45
N PHE A 106 2.19 18.07 6.69
CA PHE A 106 3.49 17.65 7.21
C PHE A 106 3.50 16.16 7.57
N ARG A 107 3.84 15.33 6.60
CA ARG A 107 4.08 13.88 6.75
C ARG A 107 4.87 13.36 5.56
N GLU A 108 5.44 12.17 5.69
CA GLU A 108 6.17 11.56 4.59
C GLU A 108 5.24 11.27 3.40
N TYR A 109 5.72 11.60 2.19
CA TYR A 109 5.14 11.16 0.94
C TYR A 109 6.26 10.76 -0.02
N ARG A 110 5.90 9.99 -1.04
CA ARG A 110 6.82 9.54 -2.08
C ARG A 110 6.19 9.83 -3.43
N SER A 111 6.91 10.56 -4.26
CA SER A 111 6.64 10.69 -5.68
C SER A 111 7.67 9.87 -6.47
N ARG A 112 7.57 9.93 -7.81
CA ARG A 112 8.57 9.33 -8.69
C ARG A 112 9.95 9.98 -8.50
N ASN A 113 9.98 11.29 -8.30
CA ASN A 113 11.19 12.10 -8.33
C ASN A 113 11.73 12.42 -6.93
N GLU A 114 10.86 12.44 -5.92
CA GLU A 114 11.24 12.86 -4.57
C GLU A 114 10.57 12.03 -3.47
N LYS A 115 11.30 11.86 -2.36
CA LYS A 115 10.71 11.59 -1.06
C LYS A 115 10.65 12.91 -0.33
N GLY A 116 9.48 13.28 0.18
CA GLY A 116 9.31 14.54 0.90
C GLY A 116 8.60 14.36 2.24
N ARG A 117 8.68 15.39 3.08
CA ARG A 117 8.05 15.46 4.42
C ARG A 117 7.04 16.58 4.56
N ASP A 118 6.92 17.41 3.54
CA ASP A 118 5.88 18.43 3.39
C ASP A 118 5.39 18.51 1.95
N PHE A 119 4.09 18.67 1.76
CA PHE A 119 3.50 18.81 0.43
C PHE A 119 2.26 19.69 0.48
N LEU A 120 1.89 20.28 -0.67
CA LEU A 120 0.66 21.05 -0.78
C LEU A 120 -0.50 20.09 -1.03
N GLN A 121 -1.45 20.03 -0.10
CA GLN A 121 -2.69 19.29 -0.25
C GLN A 121 -3.82 20.23 -0.62
N THR A 122 -4.59 19.85 -1.63
CA THR A 122 -5.85 20.52 -2.00
C THR A 122 -6.99 19.55 -1.79
N GLY A 123 -8.19 20.03 -1.48
CA GLY A 123 -9.30 19.13 -1.22
C GLY A 123 -10.59 19.83 -0.88
N VAL A 124 -11.60 19.01 -0.62
CA VAL A 124 -12.92 19.45 -0.20
C VAL A 124 -13.44 18.58 0.91
N GLU A 125 -14.25 19.16 1.78
CA GLU A 125 -15.01 18.47 2.83
C GLU A 125 -16.48 18.91 2.73
N TYR A 126 -17.38 17.94 2.66
CA TYR A 126 -18.83 18.13 2.60
C TYR A 126 -19.46 17.47 3.83
N PHE A 127 -20.02 18.29 4.71
CA PHE A 127 -20.69 17.88 5.93
C PHE A 127 -22.21 18.07 5.87
N GLY A 128 -22.93 17.25 6.63
CA GLY A 128 -24.37 17.35 6.86
C GLY A 128 -25.24 16.55 5.89
N ASP A 129 -24.65 15.74 5.00
CA ASP A 129 -25.39 14.90 4.04
C ASP A 129 -24.85 13.46 4.05
N ALA A 130 -25.72 12.50 4.43
CA ALA A 130 -25.43 11.07 4.49
C ALA A 130 -25.77 10.30 3.20
N SER A 131 -26.35 10.96 2.20
CA SER A 131 -26.88 10.30 1.00
C SER A 131 -25.78 9.79 0.05
N ALA A 132 -26.12 8.79 -0.77
CA ALA A 132 -25.27 8.36 -1.88
C ALA A 132 -25.07 9.46 -2.94
N LYS A 133 -26.01 10.41 -3.03
CA LYS A 133 -25.90 11.57 -3.93
C LYS A 133 -24.72 12.47 -3.54
N CYS A 134 -24.51 12.67 -2.23
CA CYS A 134 -23.38 13.41 -1.69
C CYS A 134 -22.04 12.73 -2.05
N ASP A 135 -21.97 11.40 -1.87
CA ASP A 135 -20.79 10.62 -2.27
C ASP A 135 -20.48 10.75 -3.77
N ALA A 136 -21.51 10.64 -4.61
CA ALA A 136 -21.39 10.80 -6.05
C ALA A 136 -20.97 12.22 -6.45
N GLU A 137 -21.42 13.26 -5.75
CA GLU A 137 -21.00 14.65 -5.98
C GLU A 137 -19.51 14.82 -5.71
N ILE A 138 -19.00 14.27 -4.60
CA ILE A 138 -17.58 14.31 -4.24
C ILE A 138 -16.71 13.61 -5.29
N ILE A 139 -17.14 12.44 -5.76
CA ILE A 139 -16.42 11.70 -6.81
C ILE A 139 -16.47 12.44 -8.15
N ALA A 140 -17.63 12.99 -8.53
CA ALA A 140 -17.79 13.77 -9.75
C ALA A 140 -16.91 15.03 -9.75
N LEU A 141 -16.84 15.73 -8.62
CA LEU A 141 -15.95 16.89 -8.45
C LEU A 141 -14.48 16.47 -8.53
N ALA A 142 -14.10 15.35 -7.90
CA ALA A 142 -12.73 14.81 -8.01
C ALA A 142 -12.33 14.53 -9.46
N ILE A 143 -13.19 13.85 -10.22
CA ILE A 143 -12.97 13.58 -11.65
C ILE A 143 -12.86 14.89 -12.43
N THR A 144 -13.77 15.85 -12.20
CA THR A 144 -13.78 17.14 -12.88
C THR A 144 -12.50 17.93 -12.63
N VAL A 145 -12.06 18.02 -11.37
CA VAL A 145 -10.81 18.68 -10.99
C VAL A 145 -9.62 18.07 -11.75
N VAL A 146 -9.50 16.74 -11.77
CA VAL A 146 -8.38 16.07 -12.42
C VAL A 146 -8.42 16.23 -13.95
N LYS A 147 -9.61 16.20 -14.56
CA LYS A 147 -9.79 16.48 -16.00
C LYS A 147 -9.37 17.90 -16.37
N GLU A 148 -9.80 18.89 -15.58
CA GLU A 148 -9.48 20.31 -15.81
C GLU A 148 -7.99 20.62 -15.61
N LEU A 149 -7.30 19.82 -14.80
CA LEU A 149 -5.84 19.88 -14.67
C LEU A 149 -5.13 19.30 -15.90
N GLY A 150 -5.83 18.62 -16.81
CA GLY A 150 -5.29 18.20 -18.11
C GLY A 150 -4.94 16.72 -18.22
N PHE A 151 -5.28 15.89 -17.23
CA PHE A 151 -5.15 14.43 -17.36
C PHE A 151 -6.20 13.86 -18.30
N LYS A 152 -5.80 13.03 -19.26
CA LYS A 152 -6.70 12.32 -20.18
C LYS A 152 -7.03 10.93 -19.67
N THR A 153 -6.05 10.25 -19.07
CA THR A 153 -6.25 8.92 -18.50
C THR A 153 -6.63 9.05 -17.04
N ILE A 154 -7.84 8.62 -16.68
CA ILE A 154 -8.38 8.69 -15.32
C ILE A 154 -9.04 7.36 -14.99
N GLN A 155 -8.81 6.88 -13.79
CA GLN A 155 -9.50 5.74 -13.20
C GLN A 155 -9.87 6.07 -11.76
N VAL A 156 -11.10 5.74 -11.36
CA VAL A 156 -11.57 5.87 -9.99
C VAL A 156 -11.97 4.50 -9.47
N ASP A 157 -11.26 4.01 -8.46
CA ASP A 157 -11.64 2.80 -7.75
C ASP A 157 -12.54 3.18 -6.58
N ILE A 158 -13.74 2.59 -6.52
CA ILE A 158 -14.70 2.78 -5.42
C ILE A 158 -14.85 1.47 -4.64
N GLY A 159 -14.91 1.58 -3.31
CA GLY A 159 -15.27 0.49 -2.40
C GLY A 159 -16.19 1.00 -1.29
N ASN A 160 -16.62 0.07 -0.43
CA ASN A 160 -17.39 0.39 0.77
C ASN A 160 -16.91 -0.49 1.93
N VAL A 161 -16.41 0.13 3.01
CA VAL A 161 -15.84 -0.59 4.15
C VAL A 161 -16.84 -1.55 4.80
N ASN A 162 -18.13 -1.21 4.75
CA ASN A 162 -19.18 -2.00 5.36
C ASN A 162 -19.38 -3.36 4.66
N TYR A 163 -18.96 -3.49 3.40
CA TYR A 163 -19.07 -4.75 2.67
C TYR A 163 -18.13 -5.82 3.25
N LEU A 164 -16.84 -5.50 3.39
CA LEU A 164 -15.87 -6.40 4.00
C LEU A 164 -16.13 -6.57 5.51
N GLU A 165 -16.51 -5.51 6.21
CA GLU A 165 -16.89 -5.65 7.62
C GLU A 165 -18.10 -6.57 7.82
N GLY A 166 -19.12 -6.45 6.96
CA GLY A 166 -20.28 -7.33 6.99
C GLY A 166 -19.90 -8.81 6.78
N LEU A 167 -18.91 -9.11 5.94
CA LEU A 167 -18.35 -10.45 5.84
C LEU A 167 -17.77 -10.92 7.18
N PHE A 168 -16.91 -10.12 7.80
CA PHE A 168 -16.30 -10.47 9.10
C PHE A 168 -17.31 -10.54 10.25
N ASP A 169 -18.39 -9.77 10.20
CA ASP A 169 -19.49 -9.82 11.17
C ASP A 169 -20.25 -11.16 11.08
N ALA A 170 -20.31 -11.77 9.89
CA ALA A 170 -20.93 -13.08 9.67
C ALA A 170 -20.04 -14.28 10.06
N LEU A 171 -18.73 -14.09 10.13
CA LEU A 171 -17.79 -15.16 10.49
C LEU A 171 -17.78 -15.40 12.00
N ASP A 172 -18.04 -16.63 12.43
CA ASP A 172 -17.90 -17.06 13.83
C ASP A 172 -16.45 -17.45 14.14
N LEU A 173 -15.56 -16.45 14.14
CA LEU A 173 -14.13 -16.62 14.40
C LEU A 173 -13.65 -15.67 15.51
N ARG A 174 -12.58 -16.06 16.22
CA ARG A 174 -11.93 -15.18 17.20
C ARG A 174 -11.34 -13.95 16.52
N ASP A 175 -11.34 -12.80 17.20
CA ASP A 175 -10.85 -11.53 16.65
C ASP A 175 -9.40 -11.59 16.17
N GLU A 176 -8.55 -12.35 16.85
CA GLU A 176 -7.14 -12.58 16.44
C GLU A 176 -7.07 -13.24 15.05
N ILE A 177 -7.93 -14.23 14.79
CA ILE A 177 -8.02 -14.94 13.51
C ILE A 177 -8.59 -14.01 12.45
N LYS A 178 -9.69 -13.29 12.77
CA LYS A 178 -10.28 -12.29 11.85
C LYS A 178 -9.26 -11.23 11.45
N MET A 179 -8.47 -10.74 12.40
CA MET A 179 -7.43 -9.75 12.15
C MET A 179 -6.36 -10.31 11.21
N ARG A 180 -5.92 -11.55 11.42
CA ARG A 180 -4.92 -12.20 10.55
C ARG A 180 -5.44 -12.38 9.12
N ILE A 181 -6.65 -12.91 8.96
CA ILE A 181 -7.33 -13.04 7.65
C ILE A 181 -7.46 -11.68 6.99
N ARG A 182 -7.89 -10.67 7.75
CA ARG A 182 -8.02 -9.30 7.27
C ARG A 182 -6.69 -8.83 6.68
N CYS A 183 -5.60 -8.86 7.45
CA CYS A 183 -4.27 -8.45 6.97
C CYS A 183 -3.84 -9.16 5.68
N LEU A 184 -4.17 -10.45 5.53
CA LEU A 184 -3.86 -11.24 4.33
C LEU A 184 -4.71 -10.79 3.13
N ILE A 185 -6.00 -10.48 3.33
CA ILE A 185 -6.86 -9.88 2.30
C ILE A 185 -6.36 -8.49 1.91
N GLU A 186 -5.99 -7.64 2.87
CA GLU A 186 -5.52 -6.27 2.61
C GLU A 186 -4.22 -6.26 1.82
N SER A 187 -3.32 -7.20 2.14
CA SER A 187 -2.04 -7.39 1.45
C SER A 187 -2.17 -8.21 0.16
N ARG A 188 -3.39 -8.63 -0.19
CA ARG A 188 -3.72 -9.52 -1.33
C ARG A 188 -2.79 -10.72 -1.41
N ASN A 189 -2.39 -11.25 -0.27
CA ASN A 189 -1.47 -12.37 -0.16
C ASN A 189 -2.25 -13.68 -0.24
N LEU A 190 -2.68 -14.02 -1.45
CA LEU A 190 -3.56 -15.17 -1.70
C LEU A 190 -2.93 -16.49 -1.25
N GLY A 191 -1.63 -16.67 -1.46
CA GLY A 191 -0.93 -17.91 -1.07
C GLY A 191 -0.88 -18.11 0.44
N ASP A 192 -0.47 -17.09 1.20
CA ASP A 192 -0.44 -17.20 2.66
C ASP A 192 -1.88 -17.20 3.24
N LEU A 193 -2.86 -16.59 2.56
CA LEU A 193 -4.28 -16.67 2.90
C LEU A 193 -4.81 -18.09 2.77
N GLU A 194 -4.59 -18.74 1.64
CA GLU A 194 -5.02 -20.13 1.40
C GLU A 194 -4.43 -21.08 2.45
N PHE A 195 -3.11 -20.99 2.66
CA PHE A 195 -2.42 -21.79 3.67
C PHE A 195 -2.99 -21.55 5.08
N TYR A 196 -3.22 -20.29 5.45
CA TYR A 196 -3.77 -19.98 6.78
C TYR A 196 -5.22 -20.47 6.94
N LEU A 197 -6.02 -20.42 5.88
CA LEU A 197 -7.39 -20.93 5.89
C LEU A 197 -7.44 -22.47 5.95
N ASP A 198 -6.41 -23.18 5.48
CA ASP A 198 -6.26 -24.64 5.64
C ASP A 198 -5.98 -25.06 7.09
N GLU A 199 -5.35 -24.20 7.89
CA GLU A 199 -4.95 -24.50 9.27
C GLU A 199 -6.05 -24.23 10.31
N ILE A 200 -7.12 -23.51 9.93
CA ILE A 200 -8.20 -23.14 10.84
C ILE A 200 -9.48 -23.93 10.54
N GLU A 201 -10.32 -24.09 11.57
CA GLU A 201 -11.65 -24.67 11.41
C GLU A 201 -12.61 -23.61 10.84
N ILE A 202 -12.95 -23.72 9.56
CA ILE A 202 -13.89 -22.85 8.85
C ILE A 202 -14.65 -23.67 7.79
N SER A 203 -15.88 -23.26 7.44
CA SER A 203 -16.64 -23.93 6.38
C SER A 203 -16.00 -23.69 5.01
N ASP A 204 -16.13 -24.68 4.11
CA ASP A 204 -15.64 -24.57 2.73
C ASP A 204 -16.27 -23.39 1.99
N GLU A 205 -17.52 -23.07 2.30
CA GLU A 205 -18.23 -21.91 1.77
C GLU A 205 -17.52 -20.61 2.14
N TYR A 206 -17.29 -20.34 3.43
CA TYR A 206 -16.60 -19.11 3.86
C TYR A 206 -15.15 -19.07 3.40
N LYS A 207 -14.48 -20.22 3.32
CA LYS A 207 -13.13 -20.32 2.77
C LYS A 207 -13.08 -19.86 1.32
N GLN A 208 -13.99 -20.35 0.47
CA GLN A 208 -14.08 -19.93 -0.93
C GLN A 208 -14.37 -18.43 -1.05
N MET A 209 -15.27 -17.90 -0.22
CA MET A 209 -15.57 -16.46 -0.19
C MET A 209 -14.34 -15.63 0.18
N LEU A 210 -13.63 -16.01 1.24
CA LEU A 210 -12.42 -15.31 1.70
C LEU A 210 -11.30 -15.32 0.66
N LEU A 211 -11.16 -16.42 -0.09
CA LEU A 211 -10.21 -16.52 -1.20
C LEU A 211 -10.61 -15.70 -2.43
N ALA A 212 -11.92 -15.51 -2.66
CA ALA A 212 -12.42 -14.70 -3.77
C ALA A 212 -12.26 -13.19 -3.52
N PHE A 213 -12.43 -12.74 -2.27
CA PHE A 213 -12.47 -11.31 -1.92
C PHE A 213 -11.27 -10.49 -2.41
N PRO A 214 -10.00 -10.93 -2.27
CA PRO A 214 -8.85 -10.20 -2.79
C PRO A 214 -8.85 -10.02 -4.32
N ASN A 215 -9.69 -10.73 -5.06
CA ASN A 215 -9.82 -10.63 -6.51
C ASN A 215 -11.03 -9.80 -6.97
N LEU A 216 -11.94 -9.45 -6.05
CA LEU A 216 -13.13 -8.61 -6.28
C LEU A 216 -12.79 -7.13 -6.48
N PHE A 217 -12.02 -6.83 -7.52
CA PHE A 217 -11.71 -5.47 -7.95
C PHE A 217 -11.76 -5.36 -9.49
N GLY A 218 -11.66 -4.17 -10.08
CA GLY A 218 -11.72 -3.99 -11.53
C GLY A 218 -13.11 -3.61 -12.07
N SER A 219 -13.57 -4.25 -13.15
CA SER A 219 -14.80 -3.85 -13.86
C SER A 219 -16.03 -3.81 -12.95
N TYR A 220 -16.82 -2.72 -13.04
CA TYR A 220 -18.04 -2.55 -12.26
C TYR A 220 -18.99 -3.74 -12.40
N ASP A 221 -19.35 -4.10 -13.63
CA ASP A 221 -20.37 -5.13 -13.89
C ASP A 221 -19.94 -6.51 -13.36
N ARG A 222 -18.67 -6.88 -13.58
CA ARG A 222 -18.12 -8.15 -13.06
C ARG A 222 -18.15 -8.16 -11.53
N CYS A 223 -17.56 -7.14 -10.91
CA CYS A 223 -17.42 -7.08 -9.47
C CYS A 223 -18.75 -6.98 -8.75
N MET A 224 -19.73 -6.24 -9.28
CA MET A 224 -21.08 -6.17 -8.71
C MET A 224 -21.74 -7.54 -8.74
N LYS A 225 -21.69 -8.23 -9.89
CA LYS A 225 -22.29 -9.56 -10.04
C LYS A 225 -21.67 -10.56 -9.06
N GLU A 226 -20.34 -10.63 -9.00
CA GLU A 226 -19.65 -11.55 -8.09
C GLU A 226 -19.89 -11.17 -6.62
N ALA A 227 -19.90 -9.88 -6.28
CA ALA A 227 -20.18 -9.44 -4.91
C ALA A 227 -21.61 -9.77 -4.47
N GLU A 228 -22.60 -9.70 -5.36
CA GLU A 228 -23.98 -10.10 -5.05
C GLU A 228 -24.10 -11.58 -4.65
N GLU A 229 -23.26 -12.46 -5.22
CA GLU A 229 -23.23 -13.89 -4.88
C GLU A 229 -22.69 -14.15 -3.45
N TYR A 230 -21.96 -13.19 -2.88
CA TYR A 230 -21.29 -13.31 -1.58
C TYR A 230 -22.01 -12.56 -0.44
N VAL A 231 -23.23 -12.06 -0.66
CA VAL A 231 -23.98 -11.32 0.37
C VAL A 231 -24.50 -12.26 1.46
N LEU A 232 -24.09 -12.01 2.70
CA LEU A 232 -24.48 -12.83 3.87
C LEU A 232 -25.47 -12.12 4.82
N ASN A 233 -25.55 -10.79 4.77
CA ASN A 233 -26.36 -9.99 5.70
C ASN A 233 -26.73 -8.62 5.11
N ASP A 234 -27.64 -7.93 5.80
CA ASP A 234 -28.17 -6.63 5.39
C ASP A 234 -27.06 -5.58 5.25
N LYS A 235 -26.05 -5.59 6.12
CA LYS A 235 -24.92 -4.65 6.07
C LYS A 235 -24.15 -4.76 4.73
N MET A 236 -23.93 -5.98 4.24
CA MET A 236 -23.34 -6.20 2.92
C MET A 236 -24.28 -5.76 1.79
N SER A 237 -25.56 -6.08 1.89
CA SER A 237 -26.58 -5.69 0.89
C SER A 237 -26.71 -4.17 0.76
N GLU A 238 -26.77 -3.46 1.88
CA GLU A 238 -26.82 -1.99 1.94
C GLU A 238 -25.55 -1.36 1.36
N ALA A 239 -24.39 -1.97 1.59
CA ALA A 239 -23.13 -1.49 1.03
C ALA A 239 -23.12 -1.57 -0.50
N LEU A 240 -23.64 -2.66 -1.08
CA LEU A 240 -23.79 -2.82 -2.53
C LEU A 240 -24.85 -1.90 -3.13
N GLU A 241 -25.99 -1.71 -2.46
CA GLU A 241 -27.02 -0.76 -2.91
C GLU A 241 -26.46 0.67 -2.95
N ARG A 242 -25.69 1.07 -1.92
CA ARG A 242 -25.03 2.38 -1.92
C ARG A 242 -24.08 2.55 -3.12
N ILE A 243 -23.29 1.53 -3.44
CA ILE A 243 -22.41 1.54 -4.62
C ILE A 243 -23.24 1.67 -5.91
N ARG A 244 -24.37 0.97 -6.00
CA ARG A 244 -25.30 1.03 -7.14
C ARG A 244 -25.91 2.42 -7.32
N GLU A 245 -26.35 3.06 -6.22
CA GLU A 245 -26.86 4.44 -6.25
C GLU A 245 -25.78 5.43 -6.70
N ILE A 246 -24.56 5.34 -6.15
CA ILE A 246 -23.43 6.19 -6.56
C ILE A 246 -23.16 6.03 -8.05
N TYR A 247 -23.05 4.79 -8.54
CA TYR A 247 -22.79 4.51 -9.95
C TYR A 247 -23.87 5.10 -10.85
N LYS A 248 -25.15 5.00 -10.46
CA LYS A 248 -26.26 5.61 -11.19
C LYS A 248 -26.14 7.14 -11.28
N TYR A 249 -25.86 7.82 -10.17
CA TYR A 249 -25.67 9.28 -10.17
C TYR A 249 -24.48 9.74 -11.02
N LEU A 250 -23.43 8.91 -11.12
CA LEU A 250 -22.28 9.15 -11.98
C LEU A 250 -22.60 8.84 -13.45
N ALA A 251 -23.44 7.84 -13.71
CA ALA A 251 -23.92 7.51 -15.05
C ALA A 251 -24.78 8.64 -15.64
N ASP A 252 -25.65 9.26 -14.84
CA ASP A 252 -26.46 10.43 -15.23
C ASP A 252 -25.60 11.66 -15.62
N ARG A 253 -24.29 11.64 -15.34
CA ARG A 253 -23.30 12.68 -15.67
C ARG A 253 -22.24 12.22 -16.68
N ASP A 254 -22.41 11.05 -17.28
CA ASP A 254 -21.44 10.43 -18.20
C ASP A 254 -20.05 10.19 -17.57
N LEU A 255 -20.01 9.92 -16.25
CA LEU A 255 -18.77 9.66 -15.50
C LEU A 255 -18.58 8.19 -15.12
N HIS A 256 -19.57 7.34 -15.37
CA HIS A 256 -19.55 5.92 -14.99
C HIS A 256 -18.41 5.12 -15.65
N SER A 257 -17.92 5.53 -16.82
CA SER A 257 -16.82 4.86 -17.54
C SER A 257 -15.48 4.96 -16.82
N TYR A 258 -15.31 5.93 -15.92
CA TYR A 258 -14.09 6.07 -15.11
C TYR A 258 -14.10 5.13 -13.89
N ILE A 259 -15.24 4.51 -13.58
CA ILE A 259 -15.44 3.80 -12.32
C ILE A 259 -15.04 2.34 -12.45
N LYS A 260 -14.20 1.92 -11.52
CA LYS A 260 -13.86 0.54 -11.20
C LYS A 260 -14.27 0.27 -9.74
N LEU A 261 -14.50 -0.99 -9.42
CA LEU A 261 -14.80 -1.40 -8.04
C LEU A 261 -13.57 -2.05 -7.41
N ASP A 262 -13.49 -1.97 -6.09
CA ASP A 262 -12.53 -2.70 -5.28
C ASP A 262 -13.19 -3.02 -3.93
N MET A 263 -13.65 -4.25 -3.77
CA MET A 263 -14.37 -4.72 -2.58
C MET A 263 -13.43 -5.15 -1.44
N ALA A 264 -12.13 -5.29 -1.74
CA ALA A 264 -11.08 -5.54 -0.75
C ALA A 264 -10.49 -4.23 -0.20
N PHE A 265 -11.17 -3.10 -0.38
CA PHE A 265 -10.71 -1.81 0.11
C PHE A 265 -10.72 -1.78 1.64
N THR A 266 -9.54 -1.79 2.25
CA THR A 266 -9.39 -1.82 3.71
C THR A 266 -8.65 -0.61 4.27
N SER A 267 -8.29 0.36 3.43
CA SER A 267 -7.42 1.44 3.88
C SER A 267 -8.11 2.28 4.97
N ASN A 268 -7.58 2.24 6.19
CA ASN A 268 -8.08 2.97 7.35
C ASN A 268 -9.54 2.64 7.69
N LEU A 269 -9.89 1.35 7.76
CA LEU A 269 -11.21 0.86 8.18
C LEU A 269 -11.76 1.56 9.44
N ASN A 270 -10.88 1.89 10.38
CA ASN A 270 -11.27 2.58 11.60
C ASN A 270 -11.62 4.07 11.40
N TYR A 271 -11.26 4.66 10.26
CA TYR A 271 -11.48 6.08 9.94
C TYR A 271 -12.68 6.30 9.01
N TYR A 272 -12.81 5.51 7.95
CA TYR A 272 -13.95 5.62 7.03
C TYR A 272 -15.15 4.80 7.54
N SER A 273 -16.37 5.30 7.35
CA SER A 273 -17.63 4.67 7.80
C SER A 273 -18.49 4.12 6.66
N GLY A 274 -18.03 4.25 5.40
CA GLY A 274 -18.81 3.82 4.24
C GLY A 274 -18.01 3.84 2.95
N MET A 275 -18.46 4.63 1.97
CA MET A 275 -17.81 4.79 0.67
C MET A 275 -16.36 5.25 0.83
N VAL A 276 -15.44 4.60 0.11
CA VAL A 276 -14.04 5.01 -0.02
C VAL A 276 -13.66 4.98 -1.49
N PHE A 277 -12.81 5.90 -1.93
CA PHE A 277 -12.32 5.91 -3.29
C PHE A 277 -10.90 6.41 -3.43
N ASN A 278 -10.23 5.91 -4.46
CA ASN A 278 -8.95 6.42 -4.94
C ASN A 278 -9.08 6.80 -6.41
N LEU A 279 -8.41 7.87 -6.80
CA LEU A 279 -8.34 8.32 -8.17
C LEU A 279 -6.88 8.26 -8.65
N TYR A 280 -6.68 7.53 -9.74
CA TYR A 280 -5.43 7.36 -10.45
C TYR A 280 -5.50 8.14 -11.78
N ALA A 281 -4.42 8.83 -12.14
CA ALA A 281 -4.39 9.66 -13.33
C ALA A 281 -3.03 9.59 -14.05
N GLY A 282 -3.06 9.58 -15.38
CA GLY A 282 -1.87 9.49 -16.22
C GLY A 282 -1.04 8.23 -15.94
N SER A 283 0.28 8.39 -15.86
CA SER A 283 1.25 7.35 -15.52
C SER A 283 1.53 7.23 -14.01
N ALA A 284 0.67 7.77 -13.15
CA ALA A 284 0.91 7.78 -11.71
C ALA A 284 0.94 6.37 -11.10
N HIS A 285 2.04 6.02 -10.45
CA HIS A 285 2.20 4.75 -9.70
C HIS A 285 1.67 4.82 -8.26
N THR A 286 0.96 5.90 -7.93
CA THR A 286 0.29 6.13 -6.65
C THR A 286 -1.03 6.84 -6.92
N SER A 287 -1.96 6.76 -5.97
CA SER A 287 -3.19 7.56 -6.05
C SER A 287 -2.86 9.04 -5.95
N VAL A 288 -3.31 9.85 -6.91
CA VAL A 288 -3.11 11.31 -6.86
C VAL A 288 -4.11 11.98 -5.91
N LEU A 289 -5.27 11.35 -5.71
CA LEU A 289 -6.36 11.82 -4.89
C LEU A 289 -7.06 10.65 -4.20
N SER A 290 -7.28 10.77 -2.89
CA SER A 290 -8.04 9.78 -2.11
C SER A 290 -9.14 10.47 -1.31
N GLY A 291 -10.27 9.78 -1.16
CA GLY A 291 -11.41 10.32 -0.44
C GLY A 291 -12.33 9.23 0.10
N GLY A 292 -13.37 9.66 0.79
CA GLY A 292 -14.35 8.75 1.36
C GLY A 292 -15.23 9.41 2.40
N ARG A 293 -16.12 8.61 2.97
CA ARG A 293 -17.11 8.98 3.99
C ARG A 293 -16.60 8.62 5.39
N TYR A 294 -16.73 9.55 6.34
CA TYR A 294 -16.19 9.46 7.70
C TYR A 294 -17.19 10.05 8.73
N ASP A 295 -18.39 9.49 8.80
CA ASP A 295 -19.53 10.07 9.53
C ASP A 295 -19.30 10.23 11.04
N HIS A 296 -18.41 9.43 11.62
CA HIS A 296 -18.13 9.44 13.06
C HIS A 296 -17.04 10.45 13.47
N LEU A 297 -16.36 11.10 12.52
CA LEU A 297 -15.20 11.93 12.85
C LEU A 297 -15.58 13.15 13.69
N SER A 298 -16.75 13.74 13.45
CA SER A 298 -17.19 14.92 14.18
C SER A 298 -17.62 14.62 15.61
N GLU A 299 -17.88 13.35 15.94
CA GLU A 299 -18.36 12.94 17.27
C GLU A 299 -17.35 13.27 18.37
N GLN A 300 -16.05 13.22 18.06
CA GLN A 300 -14.98 13.63 18.98
C GLN A 300 -15.04 15.12 19.37
N PHE A 301 -15.75 15.93 18.57
CA PHE A 301 -16.00 17.36 18.83
C PHE A 301 -17.41 17.62 19.38
N GLY A 302 -18.13 16.57 19.79
CA GLY A 302 -19.43 16.67 20.45
C GLY A 302 -20.62 16.81 19.51
N ILE A 303 -20.46 16.59 18.20
CA ILE A 303 -21.55 16.67 17.22
C ILE A 303 -21.55 15.45 16.30
N LYS A 304 -22.72 14.85 16.05
CA LYS A 304 -22.87 13.75 15.09
C LYS A 304 -23.26 14.34 13.73
N ARG A 305 -22.28 14.59 12.86
CA ARG A 305 -22.48 15.23 11.56
C ARG A 305 -21.84 14.34 10.48
N PRO A 306 -22.64 13.73 9.60
CA PRO A 306 -22.10 12.90 8.53
C PRO A 306 -21.22 13.75 7.60
N ALA A 307 -20.19 13.13 7.04
CA ALA A 307 -19.19 13.86 6.29
C ALA A 307 -18.51 12.97 5.24
N CYS A 308 -18.20 13.56 4.10
CA CYS A 308 -17.34 12.94 3.10
C CYS A 308 -16.52 14.00 2.37
N GLY A 309 -15.39 13.60 1.82
CA GLY A 309 -14.48 14.52 1.16
C GLY A 309 -13.35 13.81 0.45
N PHE A 310 -12.44 14.61 -0.13
CA PHE A 310 -11.20 14.11 -0.70
C PHE A 310 -10.04 15.06 -0.44
N GLY A 311 -8.84 14.48 -0.45
CA GLY A 311 -7.58 15.19 -0.47
C GLY A 311 -6.72 14.75 -1.65
N MET A 312 -6.10 15.71 -2.31
CA MET A 312 -5.23 15.55 -3.46
C MET A 312 -3.85 16.15 -3.15
N ASN A 313 -2.80 15.36 -3.34
CA ASN A 313 -1.43 15.83 -3.19
C ASN A 313 -0.98 16.54 -4.47
N LEU A 314 -0.84 17.86 -4.42
CA LEU A 314 -0.54 18.66 -5.60
C LEU A 314 0.90 18.44 -6.11
N ASN A 315 1.84 18.06 -5.24
CA ASN A 315 3.19 17.70 -5.68
C ASN A 315 3.14 16.49 -6.64
N LEU A 316 2.35 15.46 -6.28
CA LEU A 316 2.16 14.29 -7.16
C LEU A 316 1.50 14.68 -8.48
N VAL A 317 0.48 15.52 -8.42
CA VAL A 317 -0.19 16.04 -9.64
C VAL A 317 0.82 16.71 -10.57
N ILE A 318 1.70 17.57 -10.04
CA ILE A 318 2.70 18.30 -10.84
C ILE A 318 3.73 17.36 -11.48
N ASP A 319 4.11 16.28 -10.78
CA ASP A 319 5.02 15.27 -11.31
C ASP A 319 4.42 14.52 -12.51
N TYR A 320 3.11 14.24 -12.49
CA TYR A 320 2.46 13.41 -13.51
C TYR A 320 1.72 14.17 -14.61
N ILE A 321 1.34 15.44 -14.40
CA ILE A 321 0.57 16.25 -15.37
C ILE A 321 1.26 16.42 -16.74
N LYS A 322 2.60 16.34 -16.78
CA LYS A 322 3.40 16.49 -18.01
C LYS A 322 3.53 15.19 -18.80
N GLU A 323 3.19 14.05 -18.21
CA GLU A 323 3.38 12.71 -18.75
C GLU A 323 2.04 11.99 -18.90
N ASP A 324 1.13 12.62 -19.61
CA ASP A 324 -0.20 12.08 -19.90
C ASP A 324 -0.17 11.11 -21.09
N GLN A 325 0.70 10.10 -21.01
CA GLN A 325 0.65 8.91 -21.84
C GLN A 325 0.44 7.71 -20.92
N LYS A 326 -0.56 6.88 -21.22
CA LYS A 326 -0.74 5.60 -20.55
C LYS A 326 0.50 4.77 -20.85
N ASP A 327 1.23 4.39 -19.81
CA ASP A 327 2.33 3.43 -19.94
C ASP A 327 1.72 2.03 -20.05
N GLU A 328 1.64 1.49 -21.26
CA GLU A 328 1.12 0.15 -21.52
C GLU A 328 2.18 -0.94 -21.36
N VAL A 329 3.45 -0.56 -21.18
CA VAL A 329 4.54 -1.52 -20.95
C VAL A 329 4.49 -1.98 -19.49
N VAL A 330 4.49 -3.29 -19.26
CA VAL A 330 4.62 -3.86 -17.91
C VAL A 330 6.10 -4.01 -17.57
N HIS A 331 6.56 -3.29 -16.55
CA HIS A 331 7.95 -3.31 -16.09
C HIS A 331 8.11 -4.36 -14.99
N ILE A 332 9.07 -5.29 -15.14
CA ILE A 332 9.28 -6.41 -14.23
C ILE A 332 10.69 -6.39 -13.65
N ALA A 333 10.82 -6.10 -12.36
CA ALA A 333 12.10 -6.15 -11.65
C ALA A 333 12.47 -7.60 -11.28
N LEU A 334 13.60 -8.09 -11.80
CA LEU A 334 14.10 -9.44 -11.51
C LEU A 334 15.44 -9.41 -10.77
N ALA A 335 15.51 -10.19 -9.68
CA ALA A 335 16.75 -10.44 -8.97
C ALA A 335 17.75 -11.21 -9.87
N LYS A 336 18.90 -10.60 -10.16
CA LYS A 336 19.98 -11.24 -10.93
C LYS A 336 20.41 -12.57 -10.31
N GLY A 337 20.78 -13.52 -11.16
CA GLY A 337 21.36 -14.79 -10.74
C GLY A 337 20.44 -15.97 -11.07
N ARG A 338 20.21 -16.85 -10.10
CA ARG A 338 19.43 -18.07 -10.30
C ARG A 338 17.96 -17.78 -10.61
N VAL A 339 17.33 -16.94 -9.79
CA VAL A 339 15.92 -16.56 -9.93
C VAL A 339 15.64 -16.02 -11.33
N ALA A 340 16.40 -15.02 -11.80
CA ALA A 340 16.27 -14.52 -13.17
C ALA A 340 16.37 -15.62 -14.25
N LYS A 341 17.29 -16.58 -14.15
CA LYS A 341 17.41 -17.64 -15.15
C LYS A 341 16.18 -18.55 -15.20
N GLU A 342 15.60 -18.87 -14.03
CA GLU A 342 14.42 -19.71 -13.95
C GLU A 342 13.16 -18.95 -14.37
N THR A 343 13.02 -17.68 -13.98
CA THR A 343 11.93 -16.80 -14.43
C THR A 343 11.94 -16.59 -15.95
N MET A 344 13.10 -16.35 -16.56
CA MET A 344 13.21 -16.18 -18.02
C MET A 344 12.83 -17.45 -18.79
N LYS A 345 13.03 -18.66 -18.21
CA LYS A 345 12.51 -19.91 -18.79
C LYS A 345 10.99 -19.99 -18.73
N CYS A 346 10.40 -19.49 -17.64
CA CYS A 346 8.94 -19.45 -17.50
C CYS A 346 8.33 -18.51 -18.55
N PHE A 347 8.90 -17.32 -18.74
CA PHE A 347 8.48 -16.41 -19.81
C PHE A 347 8.54 -17.08 -21.20
N ALA A 348 9.66 -17.74 -21.52
CA ALA A 348 9.80 -18.44 -22.79
C ALA A 348 8.76 -19.57 -22.95
N ALA A 349 8.40 -20.28 -21.88
CA ALA A 349 7.35 -21.30 -21.90
C ALA A 349 5.95 -20.71 -22.15
N CYS A 350 5.72 -19.47 -21.73
CA CYS A 350 4.49 -18.70 -22.02
C CYS A 350 4.53 -17.98 -23.38
N GLY A 351 5.59 -18.17 -24.18
CA GLY A 351 5.74 -17.49 -25.48
C GLY A 351 6.23 -16.04 -25.41
N ILE A 352 6.64 -15.57 -24.22
CA ILE A 352 7.25 -14.25 -24.02
C ILE A 352 8.76 -14.38 -24.22
N GLU A 353 9.27 -13.78 -25.28
CA GLU A 353 10.67 -13.86 -25.67
C GLU A 353 11.35 -12.50 -25.66
N PHE A 354 12.57 -12.46 -25.13
CA PHE A 354 13.41 -11.25 -25.01
C PHE A 354 14.61 -11.35 -25.94
N PRO A 355 14.59 -10.74 -27.15
CA PRO A 355 15.61 -10.95 -28.18
C PRO A 355 17.03 -10.56 -27.75
N GLU A 356 17.13 -9.53 -26.90
CA GLU A 356 18.41 -9.00 -26.43
C GLU A 356 18.96 -9.74 -25.20
N TYR A 357 18.18 -10.66 -24.64
CA TYR A 357 18.60 -11.44 -23.48
C TYR A 357 19.56 -12.55 -23.91
N SER A 358 20.77 -12.47 -23.38
CA SER A 358 21.75 -13.55 -23.45
C SER A 358 22.47 -13.69 -22.12
N LYS A 359 23.00 -14.89 -21.84
CA LYS A 359 23.76 -15.16 -20.60
C LYS A 359 25.02 -14.29 -20.46
N GLU A 360 25.49 -13.70 -21.56
CA GLU A 360 26.69 -12.87 -21.63
C GLU A 360 26.40 -11.37 -21.68
N SER A 361 25.12 -10.99 -21.84
CA SER A 361 24.72 -9.58 -21.94
C SER A 361 24.94 -8.86 -20.61
N ARG A 362 25.57 -7.68 -20.68
CA ARG A 362 25.68 -6.75 -19.55
C ARG A 362 24.50 -5.77 -19.47
N LYS A 363 23.54 -5.87 -20.40
CA LYS A 363 22.32 -5.06 -20.35
C LYS A 363 21.53 -5.37 -19.09
N LEU A 364 20.82 -4.37 -18.61
CA LEU A 364 19.93 -4.46 -17.44
C LEU A 364 18.46 -4.36 -17.82
N LEU A 365 18.17 -3.87 -19.01
CA LEU A 365 16.83 -3.69 -19.56
C LEU A 365 16.69 -4.60 -20.76
N PHE A 366 15.61 -5.36 -20.79
CA PHE A 366 15.30 -6.31 -21.87
C PHE A 366 13.83 -6.16 -22.22
N LEU A 367 13.57 -5.63 -23.41
CA LEU A 367 12.24 -5.54 -23.96
C LEU A 367 11.88 -6.85 -24.67
N ASP A 368 10.63 -7.29 -24.51
CA ASP A 368 10.12 -8.47 -25.20
C ASP A 368 9.86 -8.18 -26.69
N LYS A 369 9.58 -9.24 -27.47
CA LYS A 369 9.29 -9.12 -28.91
C LYS A 369 8.06 -8.26 -29.23
N THR A 370 7.11 -8.14 -28.32
CA THR A 370 5.87 -7.38 -28.54
C THR A 370 5.97 -5.93 -28.08
N GLU A 371 7.08 -5.54 -27.45
CA GLU A 371 7.30 -4.22 -26.84
C GLU A 371 6.29 -3.88 -25.74
N LYS A 372 5.72 -4.90 -25.09
CA LYS A 372 4.73 -4.77 -24.01
C LYS A 372 5.28 -5.14 -22.64
N ILE A 373 6.40 -5.85 -22.58
CA ILE A 373 7.00 -6.30 -21.31
C ILE A 373 8.47 -5.91 -21.30
N GLU A 374 8.90 -5.16 -20.29
CA GLU A 374 10.30 -4.84 -20.06
C GLU A 374 10.79 -5.49 -18.76
N VAL A 375 11.86 -6.28 -18.85
CA VAL A 375 12.52 -6.87 -17.70
C VAL A 375 13.69 -6.01 -17.26
N ILE A 376 13.72 -5.67 -15.96
CA ILE A 376 14.74 -4.85 -15.31
C ILE A 376 15.55 -5.73 -14.34
N PHE A 377 16.83 -5.92 -14.61
CA PHE A 377 17.72 -6.70 -13.75
C PHE A 377 18.35 -5.87 -12.63
N VAL A 378 17.95 -6.17 -11.40
CA VAL A 378 18.42 -5.51 -10.17
C VAL A 378 19.04 -6.51 -9.20
N LYS A 379 19.62 -6.02 -8.08
CA LYS A 379 20.06 -6.91 -6.99
C LYS A 379 18.83 -7.38 -6.21
N SER A 380 18.91 -8.57 -5.61
CA SER A 380 17.77 -9.16 -4.87
C SER A 380 17.14 -8.20 -3.84
N PRO A 381 17.93 -7.53 -2.96
CA PRO A 381 17.36 -6.59 -1.98
C PRO A 381 16.70 -5.34 -2.57
N ASP A 382 16.98 -5.02 -3.84
CA ASP A 382 16.45 -3.83 -4.50
C ASP A 382 15.09 -4.09 -5.16
N VAL A 383 14.72 -5.36 -5.44
CA VAL A 383 13.45 -5.69 -6.12
C VAL A 383 12.24 -5.09 -5.40
N PRO A 384 12.06 -5.25 -4.06
CA PRO A 384 10.91 -4.66 -3.37
C PRO A 384 10.88 -3.14 -3.47
N VAL A 385 12.05 -2.50 -3.48
CA VAL A 385 12.17 -1.04 -3.59
C VAL A 385 11.71 -0.54 -4.97
N TYR A 386 12.08 -1.25 -6.04
CA TYR A 386 11.66 -0.91 -7.41
C TYR A 386 10.15 -1.08 -7.58
N VAL A 387 9.58 -2.15 -7.03
CA VAL A 387 8.14 -2.41 -7.11
C VAL A 387 7.35 -1.40 -6.27
N GLN A 388 7.76 -1.16 -5.03
CA GLN A 388 7.09 -0.19 -4.16
C GLN A 388 7.18 1.24 -4.71
N SER A 389 8.29 1.63 -5.33
CA SER A 389 8.44 2.98 -5.91
C SER A 389 7.63 3.19 -7.19
N GLY A 390 7.15 2.11 -7.81
CA GLY A 390 6.53 2.13 -9.14
C GLY A 390 7.53 2.15 -10.29
N ALA A 391 8.83 2.05 -10.02
CA ALA A 391 9.85 1.89 -11.07
C ALA A 391 9.73 0.52 -11.78
N ALA A 392 9.08 -0.45 -11.14
CA ALA A 392 8.59 -1.66 -11.76
C ALA A 392 7.14 -1.93 -11.32
N ASP A 393 6.33 -2.47 -12.22
CA ASP A 393 4.96 -2.87 -11.94
C ASP A 393 4.92 -4.21 -11.19
N LEU A 394 5.79 -5.14 -11.60
CA LEU A 394 5.95 -6.47 -11.01
C LEU A 394 7.38 -6.69 -10.53
N GLY A 395 7.58 -7.65 -9.64
CA GLY A 395 8.91 -8.10 -9.27
C GLY A 395 8.95 -9.56 -8.88
N VAL A 396 10.07 -10.22 -9.17
CA VAL A 396 10.33 -11.59 -8.72
C VAL A 396 11.52 -11.62 -7.78
N VAL A 397 11.25 -12.03 -6.55
CA VAL A 397 12.22 -11.99 -5.45
C VAL A 397 11.96 -13.11 -4.45
N GLY A 398 13.00 -13.60 -3.77
CA GLY A 398 12.88 -14.62 -2.74
C GLY A 398 12.14 -14.13 -1.50
N LYS A 399 11.37 -15.02 -0.87
CA LYS A 399 10.65 -14.72 0.40
C LYS A 399 11.60 -14.31 1.53
N ASP A 400 12.84 -14.77 1.51
CA ASP A 400 13.91 -14.37 2.44
C ASP A 400 14.16 -12.86 2.40
N VAL A 401 14.18 -12.26 1.22
CA VAL A 401 14.33 -10.81 1.07
C VAL A 401 13.08 -10.07 1.52
N LEU A 402 11.90 -10.58 1.18
CA LEU A 402 10.63 -9.95 1.55
C LEU A 402 10.43 -9.92 3.07
N ASN A 403 10.82 -10.99 3.77
CA ASN A 403 10.71 -11.05 5.23
C ASN A 403 11.60 -10.02 5.93
N GLU A 404 12.78 -9.72 5.37
CA GLU A 404 13.72 -8.72 5.89
C GLU A 404 13.40 -7.29 5.45
N ALA A 405 12.73 -7.11 4.32
CA ALA A 405 12.39 -5.80 3.79
C ALA A 405 11.19 -5.19 4.52
N ASP A 406 11.28 -3.90 4.80
CA ASP A 406 10.10 -3.07 5.08
C ASP A 406 9.62 -2.51 3.73
N TYR A 407 8.58 -3.13 3.16
CA TYR A 407 8.11 -2.83 1.81
C TYR A 407 6.59 -2.74 1.73
N GLU A 408 6.10 -2.04 0.71
CA GLU A 408 4.68 -1.94 0.40
C GLU A 408 4.37 -2.39 -1.03
N ALA A 409 4.10 -3.68 -1.21
CA ALA A 409 3.62 -4.27 -2.45
C ALA A 409 2.67 -5.45 -2.14
N TYR A 410 1.90 -5.88 -3.13
CA TYR A 410 1.08 -7.09 -3.02
C TYR A 410 1.91 -8.33 -3.32
N GLU A 411 1.77 -9.41 -2.55
CA GLU A 411 2.35 -10.73 -2.86
C GLU A 411 1.34 -11.56 -3.64
N LEU A 412 1.41 -11.55 -4.98
CA LEU A 412 0.38 -12.18 -5.81
C LEU A 412 0.42 -13.71 -5.77
N MET A 413 1.61 -14.30 -5.84
CA MET A 413 1.74 -15.76 -5.89
C MET A 413 3.15 -16.26 -5.52
N ASN A 414 3.20 -17.54 -5.14
CA ASN A 414 4.44 -18.31 -5.04
C ASN A 414 4.77 -18.96 -6.38
N LEU A 415 5.87 -18.54 -7.01
CA LEU A 415 6.29 -19.09 -8.31
C LEU A 415 6.92 -20.48 -8.19
N ASN A 416 7.19 -20.97 -6.97
CA ASN A 416 7.85 -22.25 -6.71
C ASN A 416 9.25 -22.37 -7.35
N ILE A 417 9.90 -21.22 -7.61
CA ILE A 417 11.23 -21.07 -8.22
C ILE A 417 12.27 -20.82 -7.12
N GLY A 418 13.50 -21.36 -7.30
CA GLY A 418 14.60 -21.12 -6.37
C GLY A 418 14.35 -21.67 -4.96
N LYS A 419 13.67 -22.82 -4.83
CA LYS A 419 13.33 -23.41 -3.52
C LYS A 419 14.58 -23.69 -2.70
N CYS A 420 14.60 -23.18 -1.47
CA CYS A 420 15.59 -23.47 -0.45
C CYS A 420 14.95 -23.39 0.93
N MET A 421 15.75 -23.55 1.99
CA MET A 421 15.26 -23.53 3.36
C MET A 421 16.06 -22.53 4.17
N MET A 422 15.40 -21.73 5.00
CA MET A 422 16.07 -20.98 6.05
C MET A 422 16.28 -21.92 7.24
N ALA A 423 17.51 -22.07 7.70
CA ALA A 423 17.82 -22.97 8.81
C ALA A 423 18.89 -22.38 9.72
N THR A 424 18.95 -22.92 10.94
CA THR A 424 20.08 -22.67 11.82
C THR A 424 21.26 -23.56 11.44
N ALA A 425 22.50 -23.12 11.70
CA ALA A 425 23.66 -23.98 11.61
C ALA A 425 24.71 -23.63 12.67
N LYS A 426 25.39 -24.65 13.19
CA LYS A 426 26.40 -24.53 14.27
C LYS A 426 27.62 -25.41 13.96
N ILE A 427 28.69 -25.26 14.73
CA ILE A 427 29.86 -26.14 14.59
C ILE A 427 29.45 -27.58 14.86
N LYS A 428 29.88 -28.49 13.99
CA LYS A 428 29.53 -29.91 14.08
C LYS A 428 29.96 -30.50 15.42
N GLY A 429 28.99 -31.08 16.13
CA GLY A 429 29.21 -31.69 17.45
C GLY A 429 29.28 -30.71 18.63
N GLU A 430 29.04 -29.41 18.41
CA GLU A 430 28.93 -28.43 19.50
C GLU A 430 27.50 -28.38 20.04
N GLU A 431 27.35 -28.34 21.37
CA GLU A 431 26.06 -28.14 22.03
C GLU A 431 25.86 -26.66 22.38
N ILE A 432 24.66 -26.14 22.10
CA ILE A 432 24.30 -24.75 22.38
C ILE A 432 23.47 -24.71 23.66
N ASP A 433 23.93 -23.95 24.66
CA ASP A 433 23.16 -23.68 25.87
C ASP A 433 22.20 -22.50 25.63
N TYR A 434 20.92 -22.81 25.42
CA TYR A 434 19.87 -21.82 25.20
C TYR A 434 19.42 -21.10 26.49
N ASN A 435 19.93 -21.47 27.68
CA ASN A 435 19.63 -20.77 28.92
C ASN A 435 20.45 -19.49 29.12
N ARG A 436 21.52 -19.32 28.33
CA ARG A 436 22.28 -18.08 28.25
C ARG A 436 21.89 -17.26 27.03
N LYS A 437 22.35 -16.00 27.02
CA LYS A 437 22.29 -15.19 25.80
C LYS A 437 23.16 -15.85 24.73
N ILE A 438 22.56 -16.19 23.58
CA ILE A 438 23.26 -16.76 22.42
C ILE A 438 23.54 -15.68 21.38
N ILE A 439 24.67 -15.76 20.69
CA ILE A 439 25.07 -14.84 19.64
C ILE A 439 24.78 -15.47 18.28
N ILE A 440 24.01 -14.78 17.43
CA ILE A 440 23.58 -15.26 16.12
C ILE A 440 24.24 -14.43 15.03
N GLY A 441 25.00 -15.06 14.14
CA GLY A 441 25.52 -14.45 12.93
C GLY A 441 24.57 -14.66 11.76
N THR A 442 24.06 -13.61 11.13
CA THR A 442 23.10 -13.78 10.02
C THR A 442 23.02 -12.59 9.07
N LYS A 443 22.64 -12.85 7.82
CA LYS A 443 22.17 -11.81 6.88
C LYS A 443 20.71 -11.39 7.11
N TYR A 444 19.96 -12.19 7.87
CA TYR A 444 18.51 -12.10 8.04
C TYR A 444 18.15 -11.81 9.52
N PRO A 445 18.53 -10.62 10.04
CA PRO A 445 18.38 -10.31 11.45
C PRO A 445 16.93 -10.34 11.93
N LYS A 446 15.95 -9.92 11.10
CA LYS A 446 14.55 -9.89 11.51
C LYS A 446 13.99 -11.31 11.64
N THR A 447 14.21 -12.15 10.62
CA THR A 447 13.80 -13.55 10.60
C THR A 447 14.42 -14.33 11.75
N ALA A 448 15.72 -14.14 11.99
CA ALA A 448 16.40 -14.77 13.12
C ALA A 448 15.82 -14.31 14.47
N LYS A 449 15.58 -13.01 14.64
CA LYS A 449 14.99 -12.45 15.86
C LYS A 449 13.61 -13.06 16.12
N GLU A 450 12.74 -13.05 15.12
CA GLU A 450 11.38 -13.58 15.22
C GLU A 450 11.36 -15.07 15.61
N TYR A 451 12.23 -15.88 15.00
CA TYR A 451 12.35 -17.31 15.33
C TYR A 451 12.74 -17.53 16.80
N PHE A 452 13.81 -16.90 17.29
CA PHE A 452 14.29 -17.13 18.64
C PHE A 452 13.47 -16.43 19.73
N ASP A 453 12.88 -15.25 19.43
CA ASP A 453 11.88 -14.62 20.30
C ASP A 453 10.69 -15.57 20.51
N GLY A 454 10.26 -16.27 19.44
CA GLY A 454 9.20 -17.29 19.50
C GLY A 454 9.54 -18.52 20.34
N LEU A 455 10.82 -18.85 20.47
CA LEU A 455 11.32 -19.92 21.35
C LEU A 455 11.57 -19.45 22.79
N GLY A 456 11.40 -18.16 23.09
CA GLY A 456 11.73 -17.58 24.40
C GLY A 456 13.23 -17.55 24.70
N VAL A 457 14.08 -17.59 23.67
CA VAL A 457 15.54 -17.60 23.79
C VAL A 457 16.08 -16.17 23.78
N SER A 458 16.97 -15.85 24.73
CA SER A 458 17.65 -14.56 24.76
C SER A 458 18.77 -14.52 23.73
N THR A 459 18.76 -13.53 22.82
CA THR A 459 19.70 -13.47 21.70
C THR A 459 20.44 -12.15 21.57
N GLU A 460 21.64 -12.20 20.99
CA GLU A 460 22.36 -11.08 20.39
C GLU A 460 22.54 -11.35 18.90
N ILE A 461 22.08 -10.43 18.04
CA ILE A 461 22.14 -10.64 16.60
C ILE A 461 23.25 -9.78 16.00
N ILE A 462 24.19 -10.45 15.33
CA ILE A 462 25.26 -9.82 14.55
C ILE A 462 24.90 -9.91 13.08
N LYS A 463 24.62 -8.75 12.47
CA LYS A 463 24.35 -8.65 11.04
C LYS A 463 25.62 -8.89 10.23
N LEU A 464 25.58 -9.89 9.35
CA LEU A 464 26.62 -10.23 8.38
C LEU A 464 26.13 -9.93 6.96
N ASN A 465 27.02 -9.53 6.07
CA ASN A 465 26.66 -9.25 4.66
C ASN A 465 27.00 -10.41 3.72
N GLY A 466 27.90 -11.32 4.13
CA GLY A 466 28.49 -12.38 3.31
C GLY A 466 29.32 -13.33 4.18
N SER A 467 29.62 -14.53 3.67
CA SER A 467 30.43 -15.54 4.35
C SER A 467 29.98 -15.81 5.79
N VAL A 468 28.68 -16.09 5.94
CA VAL A 468 28.02 -16.26 7.23
C VAL A 468 28.61 -17.45 7.97
N GLU A 469 29.00 -18.49 7.23
CA GLU A 469 29.61 -19.73 7.70
C GLU A 469 30.88 -19.50 8.51
N LEU A 470 31.61 -18.40 8.27
CA LEU A 470 32.81 -18.05 9.04
C LEU A 470 32.48 -17.61 10.46
N GLY A 471 31.26 -17.13 10.74
CA GLY A 471 30.87 -16.57 12.03
C GLY A 471 31.20 -17.49 13.20
N PRO A 472 30.68 -18.73 13.23
CA PRO A 472 31.00 -19.69 14.28
C PRO A 472 32.47 -20.10 14.29
N ILE A 473 33.06 -20.31 13.11
CA ILE A 473 34.43 -20.81 12.95
C ILE A 473 35.45 -19.88 13.60
N VAL A 474 35.24 -18.56 13.53
CA VAL A 474 36.14 -17.57 14.11
C VAL A 474 35.71 -17.11 15.51
N GLY A 475 34.66 -17.69 16.08
CA GLY A 475 34.10 -17.33 17.39
C GLY A 475 33.33 -16.01 17.41
N LEU A 476 32.83 -15.54 16.25
CA LEU A 476 32.00 -14.33 16.17
C LEU A 476 30.56 -14.60 16.63
N SER A 477 30.05 -15.81 16.44
CA SER A 477 28.67 -16.20 16.78
C SER A 477 28.61 -17.64 17.28
N ASP A 478 27.69 -17.95 18.18
CA ASP A 478 27.44 -19.33 18.65
C ASP A 478 26.73 -20.16 17.56
N ILE A 479 25.82 -19.53 16.81
CA ILE A 479 25.02 -20.15 15.76
C ILE A 479 24.84 -19.17 14.60
N ILE A 480 24.53 -19.68 13.41
CA ILE A 480 24.10 -18.86 12.28
C ILE A 480 22.69 -19.18 11.85
N VAL A 481 22.06 -18.20 11.21
CA VAL A 481 20.82 -18.38 10.45
C VAL A 481 21.11 -17.99 9.00
N ASP A 482 21.03 -18.94 8.09
CA ASP A 482 21.26 -18.69 6.65
C ASP A 482 20.37 -19.61 5.79
N ILE A 483 20.33 -19.29 4.50
CA ILE A 483 19.66 -20.12 3.50
C ILE A 483 20.51 -21.36 3.19
N VAL A 484 19.85 -22.51 3.16
CA VAL A 484 20.42 -23.83 2.91
C VAL A 484 19.69 -24.47 1.74
N GLU A 485 20.45 -24.87 0.73
CA GLU A 485 19.94 -25.66 -0.39
C GLU A 485 20.32 -27.15 -0.23
N THR A 486 21.59 -27.50 -0.47
CA THR A 486 22.11 -28.87 -0.29
C THR A 486 22.86 -29.08 1.03
N GLY A 487 23.17 -27.97 1.72
CA GLY A 487 24.02 -27.97 2.92
C GLY A 487 25.48 -28.38 2.68
N ASP A 488 25.93 -28.46 1.42
CA ASP A 488 27.32 -28.83 1.10
C ASP A 488 28.31 -27.78 1.62
N THR A 489 28.04 -26.49 1.35
CA THR A 489 28.89 -25.38 1.82
C THR A 489 29.05 -25.37 3.34
N LEU A 490 27.97 -25.62 4.09
CA LEU A 490 28.03 -25.70 5.56
C LEU A 490 28.89 -26.88 6.02
N ARG A 491 28.70 -28.06 5.41
CA ARG A 491 29.46 -29.27 5.74
C ARG A 491 30.95 -29.14 5.41
N GLU A 492 31.29 -28.54 4.28
CA GLU A 492 32.68 -28.26 3.87
C GLU A 492 33.40 -27.33 4.86
N ASN A 493 32.64 -26.46 5.53
CA ASN A 493 33.15 -25.53 6.55
C ASN A 493 33.02 -26.07 7.99
N GLY A 494 32.68 -27.36 8.16
CA GLY A 494 32.61 -28.01 9.47
C GLY A 494 31.36 -27.67 10.28
N LEU A 495 30.31 -27.13 9.65
CA LEU A 495 29.04 -26.83 10.28
C LEU A 495 28.02 -27.95 10.05
N GLU A 496 27.08 -28.10 10.98
CA GLU A 496 25.89 -28.94 10.86
C GLU A 496 24.63 -28.10 10.83
N VAL A 497 23.69 -28.47 9.95
CA VAL A 497 22.37 -27.84 9.87
C VAL A 497 21.55 -28.28 11.09
N GLY A 498 20.99 -27.30 11.79
CA GLY A 498 20.11 -27.50 12.94
C GLY A 498 18.65 -27.38 12.54
N ASP A 499 17.89 -26.60 13.29
CA ASP A 499 16.46 -26.42 13.09
C ASP A 499 16.11 -25.78 11.75
N ASN A 500 15.04 -26.28 11.15
CA ASN A 500 14.39 -25.69 9.99
C ASN A 500 13.50 -24.53 10.45
N ILE A 501 13.79 -23.33 9.96
CA ILE A 501 13.03 -22.13 10.33
C ILE A 501 11.84 -21.96 9.39
N MET A 502 12.08 -21.99 8.08
CA MET A 502 11.02 -21.89 7.07
C MET A 502 11.47 -22.31 5.67
N GLU A 503 10.52 -22.72 4.84
CA GLU A 503 10.74 -22.87 3.40
C GLU A 503 10.79 -21.52 2.70
N ILE A 504 11.75 -21.36 1.79
CA ILE A 504 11.95 -20.15 0.98
C ILE A 504 11.70 -20.48 -0.48
N GLY A 505 10.90 -19.65 -1.13
CA GLY A 505 10.67 -19.68 -2.58
C GLY A 505 10.50 -18.28 -3.13
N SER A 506 10.66 -18.15 -4.45
CA SER A 506 10.45 -16.87 -5.14
C SER A 506 8.97 -16.49 -5.14
N ARG A 507 8.68 -15.23 -4.83
CA ARG A 507 7.37 -14.61 -4.88
C ARG A 507 7.29 -13.67 -6.07
N LEU A 508 6.12 -13.63 -6.70
CA LEU A 508 5.74 -12.55 -7.60
C LEU A 508 5.07 -11.46 -6.76
N ILE A 509 5.70 -10.30 -6.69
CA ILE A 509 5.15 -9.12 -6.03
C ILE A 509 4.67 -8.11 -7.07
N CYS A 510 3.67 -7.30 -6.72
CA CYS A 510 3.08 -6.30 -7.60
C CYS A 510 2.91 -4.95 -6.91
N ASN A 511 3.22 -3.88 -7.63
CA ASN A 511 2.92 -2.54 -7.19
C ASN A 511 1.40 -2.39 -7.01
N LYS A 512 0.98 -1.77 -5.91
CA LYS A 512 -0.43 -1.67 -5.53
C LYS A 512 -1.28 -0.93 -6.57
N VAL A 513 -0.70 0.08 -7.22
CA VAL A 513 -1.38 0.88 -8.25
C VAL A 513 -1.33 0.19 -9.60
N ALA A 514 -0.19 -0.38 -9.97
CA ALA A 514 -0.08 -1.13 -11.23
C ALA A 514 -1.12 -2.25 -11.31
N LEU A 515 -1.36 -2.98 -10.21
CA LEU A 515 -2.41 -4.02 -10.17
C LEU A 515 -3.81 -3.48 -10.53
N LYS A 516 -4.08 -2.21 -10.21
CA LYS A 516 -5.37 -1.55 -10.45
C LYS A 516 -5.45 -0.92 -11.83
N THR A 517 -4.38 -0.26 -12.28
CA THR A 517 -4.36 0.54 -13.50
C THR A 517 -3.91 -0.23 -14.74
N LYS A 518 -3.17 -1.33 -14.55
CA LYS A 518 -2.69 -2.26 -15.59
C LYS A 518 -3.20 -3.69 -15.36
N ARG A 519 -4.42 -3.84 -14.81
CA ARG A 519 -4.95 -5.14 -14.38
C ARG A 519 -4.97 -6.14 -15.52
N ASP A 520 -5.55 -5.76 -16.65
CA ASP A 520 -5.74 -6.66 -17.79
C ASP A 520 -4.37 -7.10 -18.34
N GLU A 521 -3.42 -6.15 -18.44
CA GLU A 521 -2.05 -6.42 -18.88
C GLU A 521 -1.27 -7.33 -17.92
N ILE A 522 -1.51 -7.22 -16.60
CA ILE A 522 -0.91 -8.09 -15.59
C ILE A 522 -1.56 -9.47 -15.60
N GLU A 523 -2.90 -9.55 -15.69
CA GLU A 523 -3.66 -10.81 -15.78
C GLU A 523 -3.20 -11.64 -16.99
N ASP A 524 -2.99 -11.02 -18.15
CA ASP A 524 -2.45 -11.67 -19.35
C ASP A 524 -1.07 -12.32 -19.11
N ILE A 525 -0.27 -11.82 -18.17
CA ILE A 525 1.05 -12.36 -17.82
C ILE A 525 0.95 -13.50 -16.80
N ILE A 526 0.05 -13.37 -15.82
CA ILE A 526 0.00 -14.27 -14.66
C ILE A 526 -0.96 -15.45 -14.84
N GLY A 527 -1.92 -15.37 -15.77
CA GLY A 527 -2.88 -16.43 -16.09
C GLY A 527 -4.20 -16.31 -15.36
#